data_AF-A0A3Q3FYM6-F1
#
_entry.id   AF-A0A3Q3FYM6-F1
#
_cell.length_a   1.000
_cell.length_b   1.000
_cell.length_c   1.000
_cell.angle_alpha   90.00
_cell.angle_beta   90.00
_cell.angle_gamma   90.00
#
_symmetry.space_group_name_H-M   'P 1'
#
loop_
_entity.id
_entity.type
_entity.pdbx_description
1 polymer ?
#
loop_
_entity_poly.entity_id
_entity_poly.type
_entity_poly.pdbx_seq_one_letter_code
_entity_poly.pdbx_strand_id
1 'polypeptide(L)'
;LCWRQMRKQSNSRVSISISRGSKSTSRKEICQHPETASDVSEQKDNMETMLAELIQLRKEHTDASNSTKITLSRVESSLKDVLERTTKLEQQITDNNQRVSDAEDQEANLSAKCKDLESRVKRNNLRIYGIPEGEEKNDMISFVIDLMRTSLKLPQDMDLCVERAHRSLNAKPKHSAPPRSIIVRFFNYRVKEKVIQMAWSRRDVTHHGRRIYFDQDYTVNMQKKRKKVREVIKQLKDKNVRAVSPFPAQLKIYLDSEHKISLFADDILTYISDPVMSVPSLMKTIEEYGKLSGYQINQSKSETIVIHGHLPTNLTD
;
A
#
# COMPACT_ATOMS: atom_id res chain seq x y z
N LEU A 1 16.31 -12.66 -16.16
CA LEU A 1 14.97 -13.30 -16.15
C LEU A 1 15.12 -14.79 -15.88
N CYS A 2 14.89 -15.22 -14.64
CA CYS A 2 14.56 -16.62 -14.29
C CYS A 2 14.00 -16.63 -12.86
N TRP A 3 12.88 -17.33 -12.66
CA TRP A 3 12.23 -17.54 -11.36
C TRP A 3 12.53 -18.96 -10.87
N ARG A 4 12.94 -19.13 -9.60
CA ARG A 4 12.88 -20.44 -8.91
C ARG A 4 12.82 -20.31 -7.38
N GLN A 5 11.62 -20.57 -6.87
CA GLN A 5 11.23 -21.52 -5.81
C GLN A 5 11.91 -21.55 -4.44
N MET A 6 11.10 -21.50 -3.37
CA MET A 6 11.39 -22.20 -2.11
C MET A 6 10.17 -22.98 -1.60
N ARG A 7 10.33 -24.31 -1.56
CA ARG A 7 9.54 -25.28 -0.76
C ARG A 7 10.06 -25.26 0.68
N LYS A 8 9.19 -25.60 1.64
CA LYS A 8 9.61 -26.14 2.94
C LYS A 8 9.46 -27.67 2.93
N GLN A 9 10.52 -28.35 3.31
CA GLN A 9 10.50 -29.73 3.84
C GLN A 9 10.72 -29.67 5.35
N SER A 10 10.04 -30.55 6.10
CA SER A 10 10.68 -31.26 7.21
C SER A 10 9.88 -32.52 7.60
N ASN A 11 10.65 -33.62 7.73
CA ASN A 11 10.42 -34.98 8.26
C ASN A 11 9.56 -35.08 9.55
N SER A 12 9.05 -36.23 10.02
CA SER A 12 9.53 -37.63 10.00
C SER A 12 8.43 -38.67 10.33
N ARG A 13 8.67 -39.90 9.86
CA ARG A 13 8.08 -41.23 10.17
C ARG A 13 7.61 -41.49 11.61
N VAL A 14 6.57 -42.32 11.74
CA VAL A 14 6.62 -43.59 12.52
C VAL A 14 5.76 -44.66 11.82
N SER A 15 6.38 -45.80 11.49
CA SER A 15 5.73 -47.05 11.12
C SER A 15 5.92 -48.03 12.29
N ILE A 16 4.85 -48.56 12.85
CA ILE A 16 4.89 -49.62 13.86
C ILE A 16 4.38 -50.91 13.22
N SER A 17 5.29 -51.85 13.00
CA SER A 17 5.02 -53.27 12.81
C SER A 17 5.02 -53.93 14.18
N ILE A 18 3.96 -54.68 14.50
CA ILE A 18 3.92 -55.56 15.67
C ILE A 18 4.05 -57.00 15.17
N SER A 19 5.18 -57.61 15.50
CA SER A 19 5.39 -59.06 15.49
C SER A 19 5.45 -59.56 16.94
N ARG A 20 4.63 -60.57 17.28
CA ARG A 20 4.79 -61.52 18.39
C ARG A 20 3.93 -62.74 18.03
N GLY A 21 4.30 -63.99 18.20
CA GLY A 21 5.42 -64.60 18.89
C GLY A 21 5.04 -66.07 19.08
N SER A 22 5.98 -66.95 18.79
CA SER A 22 5.89 -68.41 18.82
C SER A 22 5.54 -68.97 20.20
N LYS A 23 4.89 -70.14 20.26
CA LYS A 23 4.92 -71.01 21.43
C LYS A 23 5.43 -72.40 21.05
N SER A 24 6.46 -72.81 21.79
CA SER A 24 7.17 -74.08 21.77
C SER A 24 6.58 -75.08 22.78
N THR A 25 6.50 -76.34 22.34
CA THR A 25 6.80 -77.63 23.02
C THR A 25 6.37 -77.98 24.45
N SER A 26 5.84 -79.21 24.55
CA SER A 26 6.10 -80.29 25.54
C SER A 26 5.03 -80.66 26.58
N ARG A 27 4.34 -81.76 26.24
CA ARG A 27 4.06 -83.04 26.95
C ARG A 27 4.14 -83.16 28.50
N LYS A 28 3.22 -84.02 28.98
CA LYS A 28 3.05 -84.74 30.29
C LYS A 28 2.30 -83.94 31.37
N GLU A 29 1.43 -84.52 32.20
CA GLU A 29 1.18 -85.91 32.60
C GLU A 29 -0.26 -86.06 33.13
N ILE A 30 -0.80 -87.28 33.10
CA ILE A 30 -2.13 -87.64 33.63
C ILE A 30 -2.01 -87.87 35.14
N CYS A 31 -2.91 -87.29 35.93
CA CYS A 31 -3.28 -87.80 37.25
C CYS A 31 -4.80 -87.62 37.44
N GLN A 32 -5.50 -88.73 37.73
CA GLN A 32 -6.91 -88.77 38.09
C GLN A 32 -7.06 -88.79 39.61
N HIS A 33 -7.98 -88.00 40.17
CA HIS A 33 -8.71 -88.35 41.38
C HIS A 33 -10.16 -87.78 41.33
N PRO A 34 -11.15 -88.45 41.97
CA PRO A 34 -12.58 -88.26 41.66
C PRO A 34 -13.30 -87.30 42.62
N GLU A 35 -14.26 -86.54 42.08
CA GLU A 35 -15.19 -85.67 42.82
C GLU A 35 -16.55 -86.35 43.08
N THR A 36 -17.18 -85.98 44.20
CA THR A 36 -18.43 -86.54 44.74
C THR A 36 -19.67 -85.78 44.25
N ALA A 37 -20.79 -86.49 44.12
CA ALA A 37 -21.88 -86.20 43.18
C ALA A 37 -22.96 -85.18 43.62
N SER A 38 -22.86 -84.53 44.79
CA SER A 38 -23.88 -83.59 45.27
C SER A 38 -23.57 -82.11 45.04
N ASP A 39 -22.31 -81.76 44.71
CA ASP A 39 -21.87 -80.39 44.35
C ASP A 39 -22.02 -80.14 42.83
N VAL A 40 -22.19 -81.23 42.06
CA VAL A 40 -22.16 -81.25 40.59
C VAL A 40 -23.45 -80.72 39.96
N SER A 41 -24.60 -80.75 40.65
CA SER A 41 -25.88 -80.28 40.09
C SER A 41 -26.02 -78.75 40.15
N GLU A 42 -25.70 -78.11 41.29
CA GLU A 42 -25.70 -76.64 41.41
C GLU A 42 -24.58 -76.00 40.58
N GLN A 43 -23.42 -76.66 40.46
CA GLN A 43 -22.34 -76.22 39.57
C GLN A 43 -22.72 -76.36 38.09
N LYS A 44 -23.54 -77.35 37.72
CA LYS A 44 -24.09 -77.47 36.35
C LYS A 44 -25.08 -76.37 36.02
N ASP A 45 -26.02 -76.08 36.92
CA ASP A 45 -27.04 -75.05 36.72
C ASP A 45 -26.40 -73.64 36.67
N ASN A 46 -25.43 -73.34 37.54
CA ASN A 46 -24.67 -72.08 37.48
C ASN A 46 -23.84 -71.95 36.19
N MET A 47 -23.31 -73.05 35.68
CA MET A 47 -22.54 -73.07 34.44
C MET A 47 -23.41 -72.93 33.19
N GLU A 48 -24.61 -73.51 33.18
CA GLU A 48 -25.62 -73.26 32.14
C GLU A 48 -26.10 -71.80 32.16
N THR A 49 -26.33 -71.23 33.34
CA THR A 49 -26.73 -69.82 33.50
C THR A 49 -25.64 -68.87 33.00
N MET A 50 -24.38 -69.11 33.35
CA MET A 50 -23.23 -68.35 32.80
C MET A 50 -23.09 -68.50 31.29
N LEU A 51 -23.34 -69.69 30.73
CA LEU A 51 -23.30 -69.92 29.28
C LEU A 51 -24.39 -69.14 28.56
N ALA A 52 -25.60 -69.08 29.12
CA ALA A 52 -26.70 -68.30 28.59
C ALA A 52 -26.39 -66.80 28.62
N GLU A 53 -25.85 -66.28 29.72
CA GLU A 53 -25.39 -64.87 29.80
C GLU A 53 -24.26 -64.56 28.80
N LEU A 54 -23.32 -65.49 28.59
CA LEU A 54 -22.25 -65.33 27.61
C LEU A 54 -22.77 -65.28 26.18
N ILE A 55 -23.78 -66.09 25.85
CA ILE A 55 -24.45 -66.07 24.55
C ILE A 55 -25.21 -64.75 24.37
N GLN A 56 -25.90 -64.28 25.41
CA GLN A 56 -26.62 -63.02 25.39
C GLN A 56 -25.68 -61.83 25.22
N LEU A 57 -24.58 -61.75 25.98
CA LEU A 57 -23.54 -60.73 25.84
C LEU A 57 -22.90 -60.74 24.45
N ARG A 58 -22.64 -61.92 23.87
CA ARG A 58 -22.13 -62.00 22.50
C ARG A 58 -23.13 -61.44 21.50
N LYS A 59 -24.42 -61.72 21.66
CA LYS A 59 -25.48 -61.19 20.80
C LYS A 59 -25.56 -59.67 20.91
N GLU A 60 -25.60 -59.14 22.13
CA GLU A 60 -25.61 -57.70 22.40
C GLU A 60 -24.36 -57.00 21.84
N HIS A 61 -23.19 -57.61 21.98
CA HIS A 61 -21.95 -57.09 21.41
C HIS A 61 -22.00 -57.09 19.88
N THR A 62 -22.52 -58.14 19.25
CA THR A 62 -22.71 -58.18 17.78
C THR A 62 -23.69 -57.10 17.32
N ASP A 63 -24.79 -56.90 18.04
CA ASP A 63 -25.79 -55.88 17.71
C ASP A 63 -25.24 -54.45 17.89
N ALA A 64 -24.52 -54.20 18.99
CA ALA A 64 -23.83 -52.93 19.25
C ALA A 64 -22.74 -52.66 18.20
N SER A 65 -21.99 -53.69 17.79
CA SER A 65 -20.97 -53.60 16.75
C SER A 65 -21.60 -53.25 15.39
N ASN A 66 -22.71 -53.90 15.03
CA ASN A 66 -23.46 -53.61 13.81
C ASN A 66 -24.03 -52.18 13.82
N SER A 67 -24.61 -51.73 14.94
CA SER A 67 -25.09 -50.36 15.12
C SER A 67 -23.96 -49.34 14.96
N THR A 68 -22.81 -49.60 15.59
CA THR A 68 -21.62 -48.74 15.49
C THR A 68 -21.15 -48.65 14.03
N LYS A 69 -21.11 -49.77 13.31
CA LYS A 69 -20.73 -49.81 11.88
C LYS A 69 -21.65 -48.94 11.02
N ILE A 70 -22.96 -48.99 11.26
CA ILE A 70 -23.95 -48.15 10.54
C ILE A 70 -23.69 -46.66 10.82
N THR A 71 -23.49 -46.29 12.09
CA THR A 71 -23.22 -44.89 12.45
C THR A 71 -21.91 -44.39 11.85
N LEU A 72 -20.89 -45.23 11.81
CA LEU A 72 -19.59 -44.92 11.20
C LEU A 72 -19.73 -44.66 9.71
N SER A 73 -20.46 -45.51 8.98
CA SER A 73 -20.73 -45.30 7.55
C SER A 73 -21.50 -44.01 7.29
N ARG A 74 -22.42 -43.62 8.18
CA ARG A 74 -23.12 -42.32 8.08
C ARG A 74 -22.17 -41.14 8.27
N VAL A 75 -21.27 -41.21 9.26
CA VAL A 75 -20.26 -40.18 9.51
C VAL A 75 -19.28 -40.08 8.35
N GLU A 76 -18.83 -41.20 7.79
CA GLU A 76 -17.97 -41.25 6.61
C GLU A 76 -18.61 -40.54 5.41
N SER A 77 -19.91 -40.78 5.17
CA SER A 77 -20.65 -40.07 4.11
C SER A 77 -20.72 -38.56 4.36
N SER A 78 -21.07 -38.14 5.59
CA SER A 78 -21.14 -36.72 5.93
C SER A 78 -19.78 -36.02 5.83
N LEU A 79 -18.70 -36.71 6.21
CA LEU A 79 -17.34 -36.19 6.09
C LEU A 79 -16.95 -35.97 4.62
N LYS A 80 -17.35 -36.89 3.73
CA LYS A 80 -17.13 -36.74 2.30
C LYS A 80 -17.83 -35.50 1.74
N ASP A 81 -19.09 -35.27 2.12
CA ASP A 81 -19.87 -34.10 1.68
C ASP A 81 -19.26 -32.78 2.19
N VAL A 82 -18.79 -32.76 3.45
CA VAL A 82 -18.10 -31.59 4.03
C VAL A 82 -16.78 -31.32 3.31
N LEU A 83 -16.00 -32.34 2.98
CA LEU A 83 -14.76 -32.19 2.23
C LEU A 83 -15.01 -31.58 0.84
N GLU A 84 -16.00 -32.08 0.11
CA GLU A 84 -16.36 -31.55 -1.21
C GLU A 84 -16.84 -30.10 -1.14
N ARG A 85 -17.65 -29.75 -0.13
CA ARG A 85 -18.06 -28.36 0.09
C ARG A 85 -16.88 -27.47 0.45
N THR A 86 -15.95 -27.98 1.25
CA THR A 86 -14.76 -27.23 1.68
C THR A 86 -13.85 -26.94 0.50
N THR A 87 -13.55 -27.92 -0.35
CA THR A 87 -12.73 -27.70 -1.56
C THR A 87 -13.41 -26.72 -2.53
N LYS A 88 -14.73 -26.81 -2.68
CA LYS A 88 -15.50 -25.86 -3.50
C LYS A 88 -15.46 -24.44 -2.94
N LEU A 89 -15.50 -24.27 -1.61
CA LEU A 89 -15.38 -22.97 -0.96
C LEU A 89 -13.95 -22.41 -1.07
N GLU A 90 -12.94 -23.26 -0.89
CA GLU A 90 -11.53 -22.88 -1.07
C GLU A 90 -11.28 -22.35 -2.49
N GLN A 91 -11.80 -23.03 -3.51
CA GLN A 91 -11.68 -22.57 -4.90
C GLN A 91 -12.41 -21.24 -5.13
N GLN A 92 -13.61 -21.06 -4.57
CA GLN A 92 -14.33 -19.79 -4.67
C GLN A 92 -13.58 -18.65 -3.97
N ILE A 93 -12.91 -18.92 -2.84
CA ILE A 93 -12.10 -17.93 -2.14
C ILE A 93 -10.90 -17.54 -3.00
N THR A 94 -10.21 -18.49 -3.64
CA THR A 94 -9.08 -18.17 -4.52
C THR A 94 -9.52 -17.36 -5.73
N ASP A 95 -10.64 -17.71 -6.35
CA ASP A 95 -11.18 -17.00 -7.52
C ASP A 95 -11.62 -15.58 -7.15
N ASN A 96 -12.27 -15.42 -6.00
CA ASN A 96 -12.70 -14.11 -5.51
C ASN A 96 -11.50 -13.22 -5.15
N ASN A 97 -10.46 -13.77 -4.51
CA ASN A 97 -9.25 -13.02 -4.19
C ASN A 97 -8.54 -12.53 -5.47
N GLN A 98 -8.48 -13.36 -6.51
CA GLN A 98 -7.92 -12.94 -7.81
C GLN A 98 -8.75 -11.80 -8.42
N ARG A 99 -10.08 -11.92 -8.43
CA ARG A 99 -10.97 -10.87 -8.96
C ARG A 99 -10.86 -9.56 -8.19
N VAL A 100 -10.69 -9.62 -6.87
CA VAL A 100 -10.47 -8.44 -6.02
C VAL A 100 -9.12 -7.81 -6.38
N SER A 101 -8.05 -8.60 -6.48
CA SER A 101 -6.74 -8.09 -6.90
C SER A 101 -6.79 -7.40 -8.26
N ASP A 102 -7.42 -8.02 -9.25
CA ASP A 102 -7.55 -7.43 -10.59
C ASP A 102 -8.36 -6.12 -10.55
N ALA A 103 -9.42 -6.06 -9.74
CA ALA A 103 -10.23 -4.85 -9.58
C ALA A 103 -9.48 -3.72 -8.88
N GLU A 104 -8.69 -4.03 -7.85
CA GLU A 104 -7.82 -3.07 -7.16
C GLU A 104 -6.78 -2.48 -8.12
N ASP A 105 -6.18 -3.30 -8.98
CA ASP A 105 -5.23 -2.84 -10.00
C ASP A 105 -5.91 -1.92 -11.03
N GLN A 106 -7.12 -2.25 -11.48
CA GLN A 106 -7.89 -1.38 -12.36
C GLN A 106 -8.26 -0.06 -11.69
N GLU A 107 -8.67 -0.08 -10.43
CA GLU A 107 -8.98 1.13 -9.67
C GLU A 107 -7.74 2.02 -9.55
N ALA A 108 -6.58 1.45 -9.22
CA ALA A 108 -5.32 2.18 -9.14
C ALA A 108 -4.97 2.85 -10.48
N ASN A 109 -5.12 2.12 -11.59
CA ASN A 109 -4.85 2.63 -12.94
C ASN A 109 -5.82 3.75 -13.33
N LEU A 110 -7.13 3.57 -13.10
CA LEU A 110 -8.15 4.59 -13.37
C LEU A 110 -7.93 5.84 -12.51
N SER A 111 -7.61 5.65 -11.22
CA SER A 111 -7.28 6.73 -10.30
C SER A 111 -6.07 7.52 -10.79
N ALA A 112 -5.02 6.85 -11.26
CA ALA A 112 -3.83 7.50 -11.84
C ALA A 112 -4.18 8.31 -13.11
N LYS A 113 -4.99 7.73 -14.01
CA LYS A 113 -5.43 8.40 -15.24
C LYS A 113 -6.28 9.64 -14.96
N CYS A 114 -7.23 9.55 -14.03
CA CYS A 114 -8.04 10.69 -13.61
C CYS A 114 -7.17 11.81 -13.01
N LYS A 115 -6.19 11.46 -12.15
CA LYS A 115 -5.25 12.43 -11.57
C LYS A 115 -4.40 13.13 -12.63
N ASP A 116 -3.92 12.40 -13.65
CA ASP A 116 -3.14 12.98 -14.75
C ASP A 116 -4.01 13.91 -15.61
N LEU A 117 -5.23 13.49 -15.98
CA LEU A 117 -6.17 14.31 -16.74
C LEU A 117 -6.54 15.61 -16.00
N GLU A 118 -6.86 15.53 -14.70
CA GLU A 118 -7.13 16.72 -13.88
C GLU A 118 -5.91 17.66 -13.88
N SER A 119 -4.72 17.11 -13.72
CA SER A 119 -3.47 17.88 -13.71
C SER A 119 -3.23 18.58 -15.05
N ARG A 120 -3.50 17.91 -16.18
CA ARG A 120 -3.38 18.48 -17.54
C ARG A 120 -4.34 19.63 -17.77
N VAL A 121 -5.61 19.47 -17.37
CA VAL A 121 -6.64 20.51 -17.52
C VAL A 121 -6.28 21.78 -16.74
N LYS A 122 -5.61 21.64 -15.60
CA LYS A 122 -5.20 22.77 -14.76
C LYS A 122 -3.87 23.42 -15.13
N ARG A 123 -3.10 22.89 -16.09
CA ARG A 123 -1.78 23.45 -16.45
C ARG A 123 -1.84 24.90 -16.89
N ASN A 124 -2.92 25.30 -17.54
CA ASN A 124 -3.14 26.67 -18.02
C ASN A 124 -3.89 27.55 -17.01
N ASN A 125 -4.22 27.01 -15.84
CA ASN A 125 -4.94 27.72 -14.81
C ASN A 125 -3.96 28.38 -13.83
N LEU A 126 -4.30 29.60 -13.43
CA LEU A 126 -3.67 30.39 -12.40
C LEU A 126 -4.70 30.69 -11.31
N ARG A 127 -4.25 30.75 -10.06
CA ARG A 127 -5.10 31.03 -8.91
C ARG A 127 -4.64 32.30 -8.21
N ILE A 128 -5.58 33.24 -8.03
CA ILE A 128 -5.35 34.52 -7.37
C ILE A 128 -6.06 34.49 -6.01
N TYR A 129 -5.32 34.83 -4.96
CA TYR A 129 -5.82 34.86 -3.58
C TYR A 129 -5.79 36.27 -3.00
N GLY A 130 -6.70 36.54 -2.06
CA GLY A 130 -6.72 37.79 -1.29
C GLY A 130 -7.57 38.91 -1.87
N ILE A 131 -8.26 38.68 -2.99
CA ILE A 131 -9.19 39.65 -3.58
C ILE A 131 -10.50 39.66 -2.77
N PRO A 132 -10.99 40.81 -2.27
CA PRO A 132 -12.26 40.88 -1.56
C PRO A 132 -13.44 40.46 -2.44
N GLU A 133 -14.48 39.84 -1.86
CA GLU A 133 -15.65 39.41 -2.63
C GLU A 133 -16.46 40.62 -3.12
N GLY A 134 -16.79 40.67 -4.41
CA GLY A 134 -17.67 41.69 -5.00
C GLY A 134 -16.96 42.85 -5.68
N GLU A 135 -15.63 42.92 -5.64
CA GLU A 135 -14.85 43.95 -6.35
C GLU A 135 -14.89 43.76 -7.87
N GLU A 136 -15.14 42.54 -8.34
CA GLU A 136 -15.12 42.19 -9.77
C GLU A 136 -16.36 42.69 -10.52
N LYS A 137 -17.42 43.03 -9.77
CA LYS A 137 -18.70 43.49 -10.30
C LYS A 137 -19.25 42.48 -11.33
N ASN A 138 -19.61 42.95 -12.53
CA ASN A 138 -20.27 42.15 -13.57
C ASN A 138 -19.30 41.51 -14.58
N ASP A 139 -18.05 41.98 -14.68
CA ASP A 139 -17.09 41.47 -15.65
C ASP A 139 -15.80 40.99 -14.96
N MET A 140 -15.76 39.68 -14.73
CA MET A 140 -14.63 39.01 -14.11
C MET A 140 -13.37 39.04 -14.98
N ILE A 141 -13.50 38.97 -16.31
CA ILE A 141 -12.33 38.83 -17.20
C ILE A 141 -11.60 40.17 -17.28
N SER A 142 -12.32 41.25 -17.57
CA SER A 142 -11.72 42.59 -17.63
C SER A 142 -11.12 42.99 -16.29
N PHE A 143 -11.83 42.74 -15.18
CA PHE A 143 -11.31 42.98 -13.83
C PHE A 143 -9.97 42.26 -13.59
N VAL A 144 -9.88 40.98 -13.95
CA VAL A 144 -8.67 40.19 -13.74
C VAL A 144 -7.50 40.68 -14.62
N ILE A 145 -7.78 41.10 -15.86
CA ILE A 145 -6.77 41.67 -16.76
C ILE A 145 -6.22 42.97 -16.17
N ASP A 146 -7.09 43.87 -15.73
CA ASP A 146 -6.70 45.15 -15.14
C ASP A 146 -5.96 44.96 -13.82
N LEU A 147 -6.44 44.05 -12.97
CA LEU A 147 -5.78 43.64 -11.74
C LEU A 147 -4.35 43.17 -12.01
N MET A 148 -4.17 42.26 -12.97
CA MET A 148 -2.83 41.75 -13.31
C MET A 148 -1.93 42.84 -13.88
N ARG A 149 -2.43 43.69 -14.78
CA ARG A 149 -1.66 44.79 -15.36
C ARG A 149 -1.19 45.77 -14.30
N THR A 150 -2.08 46.20 -13.41
CA THR A 150 -1.78 47.17 -12.35
C THR A 150 -0.87 46.57 -11.27
N SER A 151 -1.21 45.39 -10.73
CA SER A 151 -0.46 44.79 -9.62
C SER A 151 0.92 44.25 -10.05
N LEU A 152 1.04 43.71 -11.27
CA LEU A 152 2.29 43.15 -11.79
C LEU A 152 3.04 44.12 -12.73
N LYS A 153 2.53 45.34 -12.95
CA LYS A 153 3.08 46.33 -13.90
C LYS A 153 3.50 45.67 -15.21
N LEU A 154 2.57 44.96 -15.83
CA LEU A 154 2.83 44.21 -17.06
C LEU A 154 2.96 45.18 -18.25
N PRO A 155 3.79 44.86 -19.26
CA PRO A 155 3.85 45.61 -20.51
C PRO A 155 2.48 45.66 -21.19
N GLN A 156 2.14 46.81 -21.77
CA GLN A 156 0.81 47.06 -22.33
C GLN A 156 0.58 46.31 -23.65
N ASP A 157 1.66 45.97 -24.35
CA ASP A 157 1.74 45.14 -25.55
C ASP A 157 1.60 43.64 -25.25
N MET A 158 1.72 43.23 -23.99
CA MET A 158 1.53 41.83 -23.61
C MET A 158 0.04 41.47 -23.61
N ASP A 159 -0.36 40.69 -24.61
CA ASP A 159 -1.68 40.06 -24.62
C ASP A 159 -1.74 38.90 -23.61
N LEU A 160 -2.71 38.98 -22.70
CA LEU A 160 -2.93 37.99 -21.66
C LEU A 160 -3.80 36.81 -22.13
N CYS A 161 -4.59 36.97 -23.20
CA CYS A 161 -5.49 35.95 -23.77
C CYS A 161 -6.21 35.10 -22.68
N VAL A 162 -6.95 35.75 -21.78
CA VAL A 162 -7.71 35.05 -20.73
C VAL A 162 -8.95 34.42 -21.36
N GLU A 163 -9.03 33.08 -21.33
CA GLU A 163 -10.16 32.32 -21.86
C GLU A 163 -11.36 32.37 -20.90
N ARG A 164 -11.09 32.23 -19.59
CA ARG A 164 -12.13 32.18 -18.56
C ARG A 164 -11.58 32.64 -17.22
N ALA A 165 -12.37 33.41 -16.48
CA ALA A 165 -12.08 33.73 -15.08
C ALA A 165 -13.34 33.58 -14.24
N HIS A 166 -13.21 33.03 -13.03
CA HIS A 166 -14.33 32.88 -12.08
C HIS A 166 -13.81 32.67 -10.66
N ARG A 167 -14.63 32.99 -9.65
CA ARG A 167 -14.37 32.57 -8.27
C ARG A 167 -14.48 31.05 -8.16
N SER A 168 -13.73 30.46 -7.24
CA SER A 168 -13.91 29.04 -6.91
C SER A 168 -15.34 28.77 -6.49
N LEU A 169 -15.88 27.62 -6.90
CA LEU A 169 -17.29 27.24 -6.74
C LEU A 169 -17.74 26.96 -5.29
N ASN A 170 -16.89 27.22 -4.30
CA ASN A 170 -17.25 27.09 -2.89
C ASN A 170 -18.33 28.11 -2.51
N ALA A 171 -19.12 27.78 -1.49
CA ALA A 171 -20.11 28.69 -0.92
C ALA A 171 -19.46 30.02 -0.53
N LYS A 172 -20.18 31.13 -0.73
CA LYS A 172 -19.67 32.47 -0.41
C LYS A 172 -19.36 32.54 1.10
N PRO A 173 -18.13 32.89 1.49
CA PRO A 173 -17.75 32.97 2.90
C PRO A 173 -18.49 34.11 3.60
N LYS A 174 -18.66 33.99 4.92
CA LYS A 174 -19.11 35.09 5.78
C LYS A 174 -18.07 36.23 5.78
N HIS A 175 -18.46 37.45 6.11
CA HIS A 175 -17.57 38.63 6.05
C HIS A 175 -16.25 38.50 6.83
N SER A 176 -16.21 37.68 7.89
CA SER A 176 -14.99 37.45 8.69
C SER A 176 -14.06 36.37 8.12
N ALA A 177 -14.54 35.54 7.20
CA ALA A 177 -13.76 34.44 6.63
C ALA A 177 -12.96 34.92 5.39
N PRO A 178 -11.84 34.25 5.06
CA PRO A 178 -11.03 34.64 3.91
C PRO A 178 -11.84 34.54 2.61
N PRO A 179 -11.65 35.47 1.66
CA PRO A 179 -12.39 35.47 0.40
C PRO A 179 -12.00 34.27 -0.47
N ARG A 180 -12.92 33.84 -1.36
CA ARG A 180 -12.63 32.74 -2.30
C ARG A 180 -11.54 33.15 -3.27
N SER A 181 -10.71 32.22 -3.70
CA SER A 181 -9.76 32.49 -4.78
C SER A 181 -10.46 32.72 -6.12
N ILE A 182 -9.83 33.47 -7.01
CA ILE A 182 -10.21 33.55 -8.43
C ILE A 182 -9.36 32.53 -9.21
N ILE A 183 -9.98 31.74 -10.06
CA ILE A 183 -9.33 30.81 -10.99
C ILE A 183 -9.40 31.43 -12.38
N VAL A 184 -8.23 31.59 -13.00
CA VAL A 184 -8.06 32.22 -14.31
C VAL A 184 -7.44 31.19 -15.25
N ARG A 185 -8.10 30.92 -16.37
CA ARG A 185 -7.62 30.04 -17.43
C ARG A 185 -7.08 30.87 -18.57
N PHE A 186 -5.82 30.63 -18.91
CA PHE A 186 -5.16 31.24 -20.05
C PHE A 186 -5.29 30.35 -21.29
N PHE A 187 -5.42 30.97 -22.46
CA PHE A 187 -5.35 30.22 -23.71
C PHE A 187 -3.95 29.63 -23.93
N ASN A 188 -2.90 30.42 -23.66
CA ASN A 188 -1.51 30.04 -23.88
C ASN A 188 -0.75 29.80 -22.57
N TYR A 189 -0.21 28.58 -22.41
CA TYR A 189 0.63 28.19 -21.29
C TYR A 189 1.83 29.13 -21.07
N ARG A 190 2.48 29.59 -22.16
CA ARG A 190 3.68 30.42 -22.11
C ARG A 190 3.38 31.80 -21.51
N VAL A 191 2.23 32.37 -21.86
CA VAL A 191 1.78 33.67 -21.31
C VAL A 191 1.52 33.52 -19.81
N LYS A 192 0.78 32.48 -19.42
CA LYS A 192 0.54 32.15 -18.01
C LYS A 192 1.84 31.98 -17.20
N GLU A 193 2.83 31.26 -17.74
CA GLU A 193 4.14 31.08 -17.09
C GLU A 193 4.90 32.39 -16.91
N LYS A 194 4.88 33.28 -17.91
CA LYS A 194 5.50 34.61 -17.77
C LYS A 194 4.83 35.42 -16.65
N VAL A 195 3.49 35.44 -16.62
CA VAL A 195 2.71 36.16 -15.60
C VAL A 195 3.04 35.65 -14.20
N ILE A 196 3.02 34.34 -13.97
CA ILE A 196 3.31 33.79 -12.63
C ILE A 196 4.76 34.02 -12.21
N GLN A 197 5.72 33.95 -13.13
CA GLN A 197 7.12 34.26 -12.85
C GLN A 197 7.32 35.72 -12.45
N MET A 198 6.65 36.65 -13.15
CA MET A 198 6.67 38.08 -12.77
C MET A 198 6.05 38.30 -11.40
N ALA A 199 4.96 37.61 -11.10
CA ALA A 199 4.33 37.66 -9.78
C ALA A 199 5.23 37.13 -8.66
N TRP A 200 5.91 35.99 -8.87
CA TRP A 200 6.81 35.40 -7.87
C TRP A 200 8.15 36.13 -7.73
N SER A 201 8.58 36.84 -8.77
CA SER A 201 9.79 37.69 -8.69
C SER A 201 9.57 38.92 -7.82
N ARG A 202 8.31 39.34 -7.64
CA ARG A 202 7.93 40.48 -6.81
C ARG A 202 7.48 40.01 -5.43
N ARG A 203 7.89 40.71 -4.38
CA ARG A 203 7.54 40.33 -2.99
C ARG A 203 6.33 41.09 -2.44
N ASP A 204 5.99 42.20 -3.08
CA ASP A 204 5.08 43.27 -2.66
C ASP A 204 3.87 43.44 -3.59
N VAL A 205 3.36 42.33 -4.13
CA VAL A 205 2.18 42.39 -4.98
C VAL A 205 0.94 42.71 -4.15
N THR A 206 0.36 43.89 -4.40
CA THR A 206 -0.78 44.42 -3.64
C THR A 206 -1.91 44.90 -4.56
N HIS A 207 -3.12 44.92 -4.02
CA HIS A 207 -4.32 45.46 -4.63
C HIS A 207 -5.12 46.21 -3.56
N HIS A 208 -5.41 47.49 -3.79
CA HIS A 208 -6.05 48.38 -2.80
C HIS A 208 -5.39 48.30 -1.40
N GLY A 209 -4.06 48.29 -1.34
CA GLY A 209 -3.29 48.22 -0.09
C GLY A 209 -3.30 46.84 0.59
N ARG A 210 -3.99 45.83 0.04
CA ARG A 210 -3.98 44.46 0.54
C ARG A 210 -3.03 43.59 -0.26
N ARG A 211 -2.32 42.69 0.42
CA ARG A 211 -1.43 41.74 -0.24
C ARG A 211 -2.21 40.65 -0.95
N ILE A 212 -1.87 40.42 -2.21
CA ILE A 212 -2.48 39.37 -3.03
C ILE A 212 -1.41 38.34 -3.42
N TYR A 213 -1.86 37.12 -3.72
CA TYR A 213 -0.95 36.03 -4.06
C TYR A 213 -1.38 35.37 -5.36
N PHE A 214 -0.39 35.09 -6.20
CA PHE A 214 -0.54 34.32 -7.42
C PHE A 214 0.14 32.97 -7.23
N ASP A 215 -0.58 31.89 -7.51
CA ASP A 215 -0.05 30.53 -7.47
C ASP A 215 -0.66 29.70 -8.59
N GLN A 216 -0.08 28.54 -8.87
CA GLN A 216 -0.66 27.61 -9.83
C GLN A 216 -1.92 26.95 -9.26
N ASP A 217 -2.86 26.60 -10.14
CA ASP A 217 -4.04 25.83 -9.76
C ASP A 217 -3.70 24.33 -9.64
N TYR A 218 -3.16 23.94 -8.50
CA TYR A 218 -2.76 22.55 -8.25
C TYR A 218 -3.96 21.64 -7.90
N THR A 219 -3.90 20.37 -8.31
CA THR A 219 -4.80 19.32 -7.79
C THR A 219 -4.61 19.13 -6.29
N VAL A 220 -5.61 18.58 -5.60
CA VAL A 220 -5.56 18.38 -4.13
C VAL A 220 -4.36 17.52 -3.72
N ASN A 221 -4.07 16.46 -4.48
CA ASN A 221 -2.91 15.60 -4.24
C ASN A 221 -1.60 16.39 -4.38
N MET A 222 -1.49 17.21 -5.42
CA MET A 222 -0.30 18.03 -5.64
C MET A 222 -0.10 19.06 -4.53
N GLN A 223 -1.18 19.69 -4.06
CA GLN A 223 -1.11 20.60 -2.90
C GLN A 223 -0.61 19.90 -1.64
N LYS A 224 -1.08 18.68 -1.36
CA LYS A 224 -0.58 17.86 -0.24
C LYS A 224 0.91 17.57 -0.37
N LYS A 225 1.37 17.14 -1.56
CA LYS A 225 2.81 16.90 -1.82
C LYS A 225 3.65 18.16 -1.63
N ARG A 226 3.22 19.29 -2.19
CA ARG A 226 3.90 20.59 -2.03
C ARG A 226 3.94 21.06 -0.58
N LYS A 227 2.89 20.80 0.22
CA LYS A 227 2.88 21.11 1.65
C LYS A 227 3.99 20.35 2.39
N LYS A 228 4.10 19.03 2.18
CA LYS A 228 5.17 18.20 2.76
C LYS A 228 6.56 18.72 2.38
N VAL A 229 6.78 19.00 1.09
CA VAL A 229 8.08 19.54 0.62
C VAL A 229 8.37 20.90 1.24
N ARG A 230 7.37 21.77 1.40
CA ARG A 230 7.54 23.08 2.04
C ARG A 230 7.96 22.96 3.51
N GLU A 231 7.43 22.00 4.24
CA GLU A 231 7.82 21.71 5.62
C GLU A 231 9.30 21.30 5.69
N VAL A 232 9.75 20.45 4.77
CA VAL A 232 11.17 20.08 4.65
C VAL A 232 12.04 21.29 4.31
N ILE A 233 11.64 22.12 3.33
CA ILE A 233 12.38 23.34 2.98
C ILE A 233 12.53 24.28 4.18
N LYS A 234 11.50 24.37 5.03
CA LYS A 234 11.57 25.19 6.25
C LYS A 234 12.67 24.67 7.18
N GLN A 235 12.70 23.38 7.45
CA GLN A 235 13.74 22.76 8.29
C GLN A 235 15.14 22.92 7.71
N LEU A 236 15.29 22.81 6.38
CA LEU A 236 16.58 23.03 5.70
C LEU A 236 17.06 24.48 5.81
N LYS A 237 16.15 25.44 5.68
CA LYS A 237 16.46 26.86 5.87
C LYS A 237 16.91 27.17 7.30
N ASP A 238 16.29 26.55 8.30
CA ASP A 238 16.69 26.70 9.71
C ASP A 238 18.11 26.18 9.95
N LYS A 239 18.61 25.29 9.08
CA LYS A 239 19.99 24.78 9.06
C LYS A 239 20.91 25.50 8.07
N ASN A 240 20.52 26.67 7.56
CA ASN A 240 21.25 27.44 6.54
C ASN A 240 21.48 26.71 5.20
N VAL A 241 20.71 25.67 4.90
CA VAL A 241 20.78 24.96 3.61
C VAL A 241 19.82 25.61 2.62
N ARG A 242 20.34 26.01 1.44
CA ARG A 242 19.52 26.59 0.38
C ARG A 242 18.68 25.50 -0.30
N ALA A 243 17.36 25.62 -0.23
CA ALA A 243 16.44 24.69 -0.90
C ALA A 243 15.23 25.40 -1.53
N VAL A 244 14.77 24.87 -2.66
CA VAL A 244 13.61 25.36 -3.43
C VAL A 244 12.72 24.20 -3.84
N SER A 245 11.44 24.48 -4.17
CA SER A 245 10.52 23.46 -4.68
C SER A 245 10.06 23.77 -6.11
N PRO A 246 10.75 23.21 -7.14
CA PRO A 246 10.29 23.32 -8.51
C PRO A 246 8.95 22.62 -8.74
N PHE A 247 8.30 22.97 -9.84
CA PHE A 247 7.12 22.25 -10.32
C PHE A 247 7.50 20.78 -10.63
N PRO A 248 6.61 19.81 -10.37
CA PRO A 248 5.29 19.98 -9.75
C PRO A 248 5.33 20.02 -8.21
N ALA A 249 6.18 19.20 -7.59
CA ALA A 249 6.43 19.19 -6.14
C ALA A 249 7.79 18.56 -5.86
N GLN A 250 8.81 19.02 -6.58
CA GLN A 250 10.18 18.55 -6.38
C GLN A 250 10.79 19.27 -5.18
N LEU A 251 11.74 18.65 -4.49
CA LEU A 251 12.66 19.35 -3.59
C LEU A 251 13.99 19.47 -4.31
N LYS A 252 14.52 20.70 -4.44
CA LYS A 252 15.86 20.97 -4.98
C LYS A 252 16.71 21.64 -3.92
N ILE A 253 17.78 20.98 -3.52
CA ILE A 253 18.74 21.46 -2.53
C ILE A 253 19.98 21.98 -3.28
N TYR A 254 20.60 23.04 -2.76
CA TYR A 254 21.87 23.59 -3.23
C TYR A 254 22.88 23.46 -2.09
N LEU A 255 23.86 22.59 -2.29
CA LEU A 255 25.02 22.45 -1.41
C LEU A 255 26.17 23.33 -1.94
N ASP A 256 27.15 23.67 -1.10
CA ASP A 256 28.27 24.56 -1.45
C ASP A 256 29.20 23.99 -2.53
N SER A 257 28.97 22.74 -2.93
CA SER A 257 29.43 22.09 -4.15
C SER A 257 28.18 21.74 -4.98
N GLU A 258 28.12 22.06 -6.28
CA GLU A 258 26.90 21.97 -7.11
C GLU A 258 26.26 20.55 -7.16
N HIS A 259 25.47 20.21 -6.15
CA HIS A 259 24.69 18.97 -6.10
C HIS A 259 23.21 19.30 -6.19
N LYS A 260 22.52 18.68 -7.14
CA LYS A 260 21.08 18.83 -7.35
C LYS A 260 20.39 17.53 -6.95
N ILE A 261 19.79 17.51 -5.77
CA ILE A 261 18.90 16.43 -5.33
C ILE A 261 17.49 16.80 -5.79
N SER A 262 16.80 15.93 -6.53
CA SER A 262 15.38 16.08 -6.89
C SER A 262 14.57 14.95 -6.27
N LEU A 263 13.77 15.27 -5.24
CA LEU A 263 12.87 14.29 -4.62
C LEU A 263 11.53 14.25 -5.36
N PHE A 264 11.20 13.13 -5.98
CA PHE A 264 9.82 12.76 -6.31
C PHE A 264 9.21 12.04 -5.10
N ALA A 265 7.89 11.98 -5.03
CA ALA A 265 7.20 11.44 -3.85
C ALA A 265 7.49 9.95 -3.57
N ASP A 266 8.12 9.25 -4.51
CA ASP A 266 8.43 7.81 -4.44
C ASP A 266 9.88 7.49 -4.87
N ASP A 267 10.54 8.37 -5.65
CA ASP A 267 11.90 8.17 -6.17
C ASP A 267 12.80 9.40 -5.92
N ILE A 268 14.10 9.16 -5.68
CA ILE A 268 15.11 10.20 -5.49
C ILE A 268 16.06 10.17 -6.70
N LEU A 269 16.15 11.28 -7.43
CA LEU A 269 17.12 11.44 -8.52
C LEU A 269 18.20 12.44 -8.13
N THR A 270 19.45 11.97 -8.08
CA THR A 270 20.63 12.78 -7.71
C THR A 270 21.61 12.87 -8.86
N TYR A 271 22.02 14.09 -9.20
CA TYR A 271 23.09 14.33 -10.17
C TYR A 271 24.39 14.65 -9.42
N ILE A 272 25.43 13.86 -9.68
CA ILE A 272 26.72 13.94 -9.00
C ILE A 272 27.82 14.12 -10.06
N SER A 273 28.61 15.18 -9.93
CA SER A 273 29.72 15.48 -10.84
C SER A 273 31.02 14.77 -10.44
N ASP A 274 31.29 14.64 -9.14
CA ASP A 274 32.44 13.92 -8.59
C ASP A 274 31.97 12.86 -7.58
N PRO A 275 31.82 11.59 -8.00
CA PRO A 275 31.23 10.59 -7.13
C PRO A 275 32.13 10.20 -5.94
N VAL A 276 33.47 10.32 -6.06
CA VAL A 276 34.41 9.92 -4.99
C VAL A 276 34.24 10.81 -3.77
N MET A 277 34.14 12.12 -3.99
CA MET A 277 33.99 13.10 -2.91
C MET A 277 32.53 13.26 -2.47
N SER A 278 31.59 13.13 -3.40
CA SER A 278 30.20 13.55 -3.17
C SER A 278 29.31 12.44 -2.63
N VAL A 279 29.56 11.17 -2.99
CA VAL A 279 28.72 10.04 -2.54
C VAL A 279 28.74 9.88 -1.01
N PRO A 280 29.91 9.93 -0.31
CA PRO A 280 29.91 9.81 1.15
C PRO A 280 29.13 10.93 1.85
N SER A 281 29.29 12.17 1.39
CA SER A 281 28.58 13.33 1.92
C SER A 281 27.07 13.26 1.64
N LEU A 282 26.70 12.80 0.45
CA LEU A 282 25.31 12.58 0.04
C LEU A 282 24.64 11.51 0.90
N MET A 283 25.31 10.37 1.11
CA MET A 283 24.78 9.26 1.92
C MET A 283 24.55 9.69 3.37
N LYS A 284 25.50 10.43 3.96
CA LYS A 284 25.31 11.02 5.30
C LYS A 284 24.09 11.95 5.36
N THR A 285 23.92 12.80 4.34
CA THR A 285 22.78 13.73 4.27
C THR A 285 21.46 13.00 4.12
N ILE A 286 21.41 11.93 3.31
CA ILE A 286 20.25 11.07 3.15
C ILE A 286 19.88 10.40 4.47
N GLU A 287 20.87 9.91 5.22
CA GLU A 287 20.66 9.28 6.51
C GLU A 287 20.11 10.29 7.54
N GLU A 288 20.66 11.51 7.58
CA GLU A 288 20.16 12.60 8.42
C GLU A 288 18.74 13.01 8.03
N TYR A 289 18.42 13.09 6.73
CA TYR A 289 17.07 13.35 6.24
C TYR A 289 16.11 12.22 6.60
N GLY A 290 16.55 10.96 6.52
CA GLY A 290 15.75 9.79 6.87
C GLY A 290 15.36 9.80 8.34
N LYS A 291 16.29 10.20 9.24
CA LYS A 291 16.01 10.38 10.67
C LYS A 291 14.93 11.44 10.94
N LEU A 292 14.90 12.52 10.16
CA LEU A 292 13.94 13.62 10.33
C LEU A 292 12.58 13.35 9.70
N SER A 293 12.55 12.65 8.58
CA SER A 293 11.37 12.49 7.74
C SER A 293 10.67 11.14 7.87
N GLY A 294 11.36 10.14 8.43
CA GLY A 294 10.90 8.76 8.51
C GLY A 294 11.02 7.97 7.20
N TYR A 295 11.52 8.58 6.12
CA TYR A 295 11.77 7.87 4.85
C TYR A 295 13.13 7.16 4.88
N GLN A 296 13.17 5.94 4.32
CA GLN A 296 14.41 5.18 4.14
C GLN A 296 14.61 4.91 2.65
N ILE A 297 15.84 5.09 2.17
CA ILE A 297 16.19 4.68 0.80
C ILE A 297 16.32 3.17 0.77
N ASN A 298 15.67 2.56 -0.23
CA ASN A 298 15.86 1.16 -0.51
C ASN A 298 17.12 0.97 -1.38
N GLN A 299 18.25 0.63 -0.74
CA GLN A 299 19.51 0.40 -1.42
C GLN A 299 19.41 -0.70 -2.49
N SER A 300 18.61 -1.75 -2.25
CA SER A 300 18.42 -2.86 -3.21
C SER A 300 17.66 -2.46 -4.48
N LYS A 301 17.03 -1.28 -4.50
CA LYS A 301 16.29 -0.74 -5.66
C LYS A 301 16.93 0.55 -6.20
N SER A 302 18.10 0.95 -5.68
CA SER A 302 18.78 2.15 -6.12
C SER A 302 19.68 1.81 -7.31
N GLU A 303 19.53 2.54 -8.41
CA GLU A 303 20.33 2.35 -9.63
C GLU A 303 21.17 3.59 -9.92
N THR A 304 22.41 3.37 -10.36
CA THR A 304 23.33 4.45 -10.77
C THR A 304 23.54 4.38 -12.27
N ILE A 305 23.38 5.51 -12.96
CA ILE A 305 23.54 5.61 -14.41
C ILE A 305 24.61 6.67 -14.72
N VAL A 306 25.60 6.31 -15.54
CA VAL A 306 26.63 7.25 -16.01
C VAL A 306 26.07 8.06 -17.17
N ILE A 307 25.92 9.37 -16.96
CA ILE A 307 25.41 10.28 -17.99
C ILE A 307 26.54 10.69 -18.95
N HIS A 308 27.73 10.98 -18.41
CA HIS A 308 28.94 11.32 -19.17
C HIS A 308 30.20 10.84 -18.44
N GLY A 309 31.21 10.35 -19.18
CA GLY A 309 32.51 9.89 -18.64
C GLY A 309 32.57 8.40 -18.29
N HIS A 310 33.58 8.01 -17.50
CA HIS A 310 33.75 6.65 -16.96
C HIS A 310 33.62 6.65 -15.43
N LEU A 311 33.03 5.58 -14.87
CA LEU A 311 32.96 5.41 -13.43
C LEU A 311 34.38 5.12 -12.88
N PRO A 312 34.82 5.79 -11.81
CA PRO A 312 36.07 5.42 -11.14
C PRO A 312 36.02 3.96 -10.69
N THR A 313 37.09 3.20 -10.92
CA THR A 313 37.20 1.75 -10.62
C THR A 313 37.03 1.41 -9.14
N ASN A 314 37.09 2.41 -8.27
CA ASN A 314 36.99 2.37 -6.83
C ASN A 314 35.55 2.59 -6.29
N LEU A 315 34.53 2.61 -7.16
CA LEU A 315 33.12 2.80 -6.81
C LEU A 315 32.21 1.65 -7.31
N THR A 316 32.76 0.44 -7.47
CA THR A 316 32.06 -0.69 -8.10
C THR A 316 31.09 -1.47 -7.18
N ASP A 317 30.91 -1.06 -5.92
CA ASP A 317 29.96 -1.66 -4.98
C ASP A 317 28.94 -0.62 -4.50
#